data_AF-A0A6B0Z762-F1
#
_entry.id   AF-A0A6B0Z762-F1
#
_cell.length_a   1.000
_cell.length_b   1.000
_cell.length_c   1.000
_cell.angle_alpha   90.00
_cell.angle_beta   90.00
_cell.angle_gamma   90.00
#
_symmetry.space_group_name_H-M   'P 1'
#
loop_
_entity.id
_entity.type
_entity.pdbx_description
1 polymer ?
#
loop_
_entity_poly.entity_id
_entity_poly.type
_entity_poly.pdbx_seq_one_letter_code
_entity_poly.pdbx_strand_id
1 'polypeptide(L)'
;MASASPENLTSLVKSRDTDGYPIPADAEWLTALIKPDTQRNDRGLVARIRDESGLYHSVTIGNLEPRSVTVGTPYGCEKPVPLEDEEGFEPPDWCRIGIPLSPLRRDTSDTEQLWLEFIGISRRPIENAPQPTTGSVRIKDISTANAAGELSLLTDFGDIVNRRTTAAGFGDLGARIDPFSETPSDGAVLTWSQPRYGQLKGVRVGTSDDVLRVIGSNWFKKELELEVGDTTRLFLGNRSTTVEFVAFADFFPTFPSASSPYLVADLREVQRIMSIDQTRGADATNELWISAPEAKIDDLADIEDLFSFNNLSARLMQHAGSEITRSRSDALTAAGWNGYLGFGFAAVTTVSILAFIVTGWTTYRLRRLELAVLKSMGMSMRQMLLMIGLEQILIASISLAIGAGIGLMLSAVLLPYLAGKDASTLAPPMVAVVGTQMLGILLGIVATALIASVTWIFFWVRSQHATTVIRAGGAGV
;
A
#
# COMPACT_ATOMS: atom_id res chain seq x y z
N MET A 1 6.19 -6.39 10.26
CA MET A 1 4.96 -5.80 9.69
C MET A 1 3.82 -6.79 9.51
N ALA A 2 4.07 -8.10 9.34
CA ALA A 2 3.02 -9.09 9.10
C ALA A 2 1.96 -9.29 10.23
N SER A 3 2.02 -8.51 11.31
CA SER A 3 1.12 -8.59 12.47
C SER A 3 0.47 -7.26 12.86
N ALA A 4 0.63 -6.21 12.06
CA ALA A 4 -0.02 -4.92 12.35
C ALA A 4 -1.46 -4.93 11.80
N SER A 5 -2.44 -4.57 12.64
CA SER A 5 -3.81 -4.34 12.17
C SER A 5 -3.83 -3.20 11.12
N PRO A 6 -4.80 -3.17 10.19
CA PRO A 6 -4.95 -2.07 9.24
C PRO A 6 -4.99 -0.69 9.91
N GLU A 7 -5.60 -0.58 11.09
CA GLU A 7 -5.63 0.64 11.90
C GLU A 7 -4.24 1.15 12.28
N ASN A 8 -3.30 0.23 12.58
CA ASN A 8 -1.91 0.60 12.86
C ASN A 8 -1.22 1.17 11.60
N LEU A 9 -1.50 0.63 10.41
CA LEU A 9 -0.94 1.15 9.15
C LEU A 9 -1.49 2.54 8.81
N THR A 10 -2.79 2.76 8.97
CA THR A 10 -3.40 4.06 8.72
C THR A 10 -2.83 5.13 9.66
N SER A 11 -2.66 4.82 10.94
CA SER A 11 -2.08 5.75 11.91
C SER A 11 -0.62 6.13 11.59
N LEU A 12 0.14 5.21 10.99
CA LEU A 12 1.54 5.43 10.62
C LEU A 12 1.67 6.41 9.46
N VAL A 13 0.75 6.35 8.50
CA VAL A 13 0.82 7.10 7.24
C VAL A 13 0.04 8.41 7.30
N LYS A 14 -0.86 8.58 8.28
CA LYS A 14 -1.61 9.82 8.47
C LYS A 14 -0.66 11.00 8.75
N SER A 15 -0.81 12.09 8.00
CA SER A 15 -0.05 13.32 8.23
C SER A 15 -0.51 14.02 9.53
N ARG A 16 0.37 14.83 10.13
CA ARG A 16 0.18 15.43 11.46
C ARG A 16 -0.75 16.64 11.46
N ASP A 17 -0.92 17.31 10.33
CA ASP A 17 -1.69 18.55 10.21
C ASP A 17 -2.18 18.76 8.77
N THR A 18 -3.38 18.26 8.48
CA THR A 18 -3.90 18.17 7.10
C THR A 18 -5.04 19.13 6.81
N ASP A 19 -5.64 19.71 7.85
CA ASP A 19 -6.90 20.43 7.71
C ASP A 19 -6.65 21.93 7.56
N GLY A 20 -7.30 22.56 6.58
CA GLY A 20 -7.27 24.00 6.42
C GLY A 20 -8.09 24.75 7.48
N TYR A 21 -8.42 26.01 7.23
CA TYR A 21 -9.25 26.80 8.17
C TYR A 21 -10.70 26.30 8.16
N PRO A 22 -11.27 25.88 9.31
CA PRO A 22 -12.65 25.43 9.38
C PRO A 22 -13.61 26.60 9.15
N ILE A 23 -14.56 26.41 8.24
CA ILE A 23 -15.63 27.38 7.94
C ILE A 23 -16.76 27.15 8.95
N PRO A 24 -17.16 28.16 9.75
CA PRO A 24 -18.24 28.03 10.72
C PRO A 24 -19.55 27.51 10.09
N ALA A 25 -20.29 26.67 10.82
CA ALA A 25 -21.54 26.07 10.31
C ALA A 25 -22.63 27.12 10.01
N ASP A 26 -22.64 28.23 10.75
CA ASP A 26 -23.55 29.37 10.59
C ASP A 26 -23.10 30.37 9.51
N ALA A 27 -21.94 30.13 8.86
CA ALA A 27 -21.48 30.96 7.76
C ALA A 27 -22.35 30.79 6.52
N GLU A 28 -23.01 31.88 6.12
CA GLU A 28 -23.78 31.99 4.88
C GLU A 28 -22.94 32.51 3.71
N TRP A 29 -21.89 33.28 4.01
CA TRP A 29 -21.07 33.96 3.02
C TRP A 29 -19.59 33.69 3.25
N LEU A 30 -18.85 33.52 2.16
CA LEU A 30 -17.38 33.60 2.15
C LEU A 30 -16.97 34.90 1.49
N THR A 31 -16.13 35.69 2.18
CA THR A 31 -15.74 37.03 1.76
C THR A 31 -14.23 37.22 1.78
N ALA A 32 -13.74 38.11 0.93
CA ALA A 32 -12.34 38.52 0.90
C ALA A 32 -12.24 40.03 0.79
N LEU A 33 -11.39 40.65 1.61
CA LEU A 33 -11.07 42.06 1.52
C LEU A 33 -9.82 42.23 0.66
N ILE A 34 -10.00 42.75 -0.55
CA ILE A 34 -8.93 42.83 -1.56
C ILE A 34 -8.72 44.25 -2.07
N LYS A 35 -7.51 44.50 -2.57
CA LYS A 35 -7.13 45.70 -3.30
C LYS A 35 -6.27 45.29 -4.51
N PRO A 36 -6.87 45.12 -5.70
CA PRO A 36 -6.13 44.73 -6.89
C PRO A 36 -5.21 45.85 -7.38
N ASP A 37 -4.00 45.50 -7.81
CA ASP A 37 -3.07 46.51 -8.37
C ASP A 37 -3.53 47.05 -9.72
N THR A 38 -4.26 46.23 -10.47
CA THR A 38 -4.87 46.59 -11.76
C THR A 38 -6.26 45.99 -11.84
N GLN A 39 -7.24 46.75 -12.32
CA GLN A 39 -8.59 46.24 -12.49
C GLN A 39 -8.64 45.23 -13.64
N ARG A 40 -9.12 44.01 -13.36
CA ARG A 40 -9.15 42.91 -14.35
C ARG A 40 -10.42 42.06 -14.22
N ASN A 41 -11.25 42.07 -15.24
CA ASN A 41 -12.50 41.27 -15.26
C ASN A 41 -12.28 39.80 -15.67
N ASP A 42 -11.13 39.47 -16.23
CA ASP A 42 -10.77 38.15 -16.77
C ASP A 42 -10.12 37.22 -15.73
N ARG A 43 -9.95 37.70 -14.50
CA ARG A 43 -9.36 36.97 -13.37
C ARG A 43 -10.34 36.89 -12.22
N GLY A 44 -10.51 35.68 -11.69
CA GLY A 44 -11.32 35.41 -10.52
C GLY A 44 -10.47 35.08 -9.30
N LEU A 45 -10.78 35.65 -8.14
CA LEU A 45 -10.32 35.13 -6.87
C LEU A 45 -11.14 33.87 -6.55
N VAL A 46 -10.46 32.75 -6.38
CA VAL A 46 -11.05 31.43 -6.15
C VAL A 46 -10.57 30.88 -4.82
N ALA A 47 -11.50 30.36 -4.05
CA ALA A 47 -11.25 29.53 -2.88
C ALA A 47 -11.49 28.06 -3.23
N ARG A 48 -10.66 27.18 -2.68
CA ARG A 48 -10.87 25.74 -2.71
C ARG A 48 -11.29 25.29 -1.33
N ILE A 49 -12.48 24.69 -1.29
CA ILE A 49 -13.14 24.26 -0.07
C ILE A 49 -13.22 22.74 -0.11
N ARG A 50 -12.79 22.09 0.96
CA ARG A 50 -12.94 20.65 1.15
C ARG A 50 -14.15 20.37 2.05
N ASP A 51 -14.88 19.29 1.73
CA ASP A 51 -15.96 18.76 2.57
C ASP A 51 -15.51 17.58 3.45
N GLU A 52 -16.41 17.02 4.25
CA GLU A 52 -16.11 15.90 5.16
C GLU A 52 -15.74 14.62 4.42
N SER A 53 -16.28 14.44 3.22
CA SER A 53 -16.00 13.29 2.35
C SER A 53 -14.60 13.33 1.74
N GLY A 54 -13.96 14.51 1.71
CA GLY A 54 -12.65 14.75 1.12
C GLY A 54 -12.69 15.27 -0.31
N LEU A 55 -13.87 15.63 -0.84
CA LEU A 55 -14.02 16.22 -2.17
C LEU A 55 -13.71 17.72 -2.12
N TYR A 56 -13.14 18.22 -3.22
CA TYR A 56 -12.72 19.62 -3.35
C TYR A 56 -13.61 20.41 -4.29
N HIS A 57 -14.21 21.46 -3.77
CA HIS A 57 -15.11 22.37 -4.46
C HIS A 57 -14.40 23.68 -4.80
N SER A 58 -14.59 24.15 -6.03
CA SER A 58 -14.03 25.43 -6.49
C SER A 58 -15.10 26.53 -6.39
N VAL A 59 -14.86 27.51 -5.54
CA VAL A 59 -15.79 28.64 -5.34
C VAL A 59 -15.10 29.94 -5.76
N THR A 60 -15.67 30.64 -6.74
CA THR A 60 -15.14 31.94 -7.18
C THR A 60 -15.75 33.05 -6.32
N ILE A 61 -14.97 33.62 -5.40
CA ILE A 61 -15.44 34.69 -4.48
C ILE A 61 -15.86 35.93 -5.28
N GLY A 62 -15.06 36.31 -6.28
CA GLY A 62 -15.28 37.49 -7.10
C GLY A 62 -14.24 37.60 -8.21
N ASN A 63 -14.25 38.70 -8.97
CA ASN A 63 -13.21 39.03 -9.95
C ASN A 63 -12.26 40.13 -9.45
N LEU A 64 -11.25 40.48 -10.23
CA LEU A 64 -10.30 41.57 -9.92
C LEU A 64 -10.70 42.94 -10.51
N GLU A 65 -11.87 43.05 -11.15
CA GLU A 65 -12.58 44.31 -11.37
C GLU A 65 -13.61 44.39 -10.24
N PRO A 66 -13.13 44.49 -8.99
CA PRO A 66 -13.60 43.75 -7.84
C PRO A 66 -15.12 43.77 -7.74
N ARG A 67 -15.73 42.67 -8.20
CA ARG A 67 -17.18 42.47 -8.24
C ARG A 67 -17.44 41.05 -7.78
N SER A 68 -18.43 40.93 -6.91
CA SER A 68 -19.01 39.64 -6.54
C SER A 68 -19.63 38.97 -7.75
N VAL A 69 -19.57 37.65 -7.80
CA VAL A 69 -20.04 36.88 -8.97
C VAL A 69 -21.57 36.90 -9.09
N THR A 70 -22.28 37.05 -7.97
CA THR A 70 -23.73 37.03 -7.91
C THR A 70 -24.31 38.45 -7.81
N VAL A 71 -25.34 38.72 -8.60
CA VAL A 71 -26.08 40.01 -8.60
C VAL A 71 -26.92 40.11 -7.32
N GLY A 72 -26.92 41.27 -6.66
CA GLY A 72 -27.72 41.51 -5.45
C GLY A 72 -27.06 41.07 -4.13
N THR A 73 -25.75 40.87 -4.14
CA THR A 73 -24.97 40.53 -2.94
C THR A 73 -24.71 41.78 -2.08
N PRO A 74 -24.60 41.64 -0.74
CA PRO A 74 -24.29 42.78 0.14
C PRO A 74 -22.84 43.26 0.00
N TYR A 75 -22.00 42.46 -0.65
CA TYR A 75 -20.58 42.73 -0.87
C TYR A 75 -20.37 43.19 -2.33
N GLY A 76 -19.86 44.39 -2.52
CA GLY A 76 -19.58 44.96 -3.82
C GLY A 76 -18.69 46.19 -3.70
N CYS A 77 -18.01 46.54 -4.78
CA CYS A 77 -17.10 47.69 -4.80
C CYS A 77 -17.75 48.88 -5.45
N GLU A 78 -17.30 50.07 -5.04
CA GLU A 78 -17.62 51.29 -5.74
C GLU A 78 -17.15 51.21 -7.20
N LYS A 79 -17.90 51.88 -8.08
CA LYS A 79 -17.58 51.87 -9.51
C LYS A 79 -16.26 52.60 -9.75
N PRO A 80 -15.43 52.15 -10.72
CA PRO A 80 -14.20 52.83 -11.08
C PRO A 80 -14.45 54.31 -11.39
N VAL A 81 -13.68 55.20 -10.79
CA VAL A 81 -13.67 56.63 -11.15
C VAL A 81 -12.67 56.83 -12.29
N PRO A 82 -13.09 57.30 -13.47
CA PRO A 82 -12.17 57.64 -14.56
C PRO A 82 -11.29 58.81 -14.13
N LEU A 83 -9.99 58.78 -14.46
CA LEU A 83 -9.12 59.93 -14.26
C LEU A 83 -9.54 61.04 -15.24
N GLU A 84 -9.65 62.29 -14.75
CA GLU A 84 -10.16 63.41 -15.55
C GLU A 84 -9.24 63.75 -16.74
N ASP A 85 -7.94 63.40 -16.67
CA ASP A 85 -6.90 63.88 -17.61
C ASP A 85 -5.96 62.79 -18.18
N GLU A 86 -6.14 61.49 -17.87
CA GLU A 86 -5.31 60.39 -18.42
C GLU A 86 -6.16 59.20 -18.92
N GLU A 87 -5.63 58.42 -19.88
CA GLU A 87 -6.16 57.09 -20.19
C GLU A 87 -5.96 56.16 -18.97
N GLY A 88 -6.93 56.14 -18.06
CA GLY A 88 -6.85 55.31 -16.86
C GLY A 88 -8.01 55.50 -15.88
N PHE A 89 -8.05 54.64 -14.86
CA PHE A 89 -8.96 54.73 -13.73
C PHE A 89 -8.13 54.96 -12.46
N GLU A 90 -8.71 55.62 -11.45
CA GLU A 90 -8.08 55.66 -10.12
C GLU A 90 -7.82 54.24 -9.61
N PRO A 91 -6.69 53.99 -8.93
CA PRO A 91 -6.40 52.67 -8.38
C PRO A 91 -7.52 52.26 -7.42
N PRO A 92 -8.07 51.04 -7.55
CA PRO A 92 -9.21 50.62 -6.76
C PRO A 92 -8.85 50.64 -5.28
N ASP A 93 -9.74 51.18 -4.45
CA ASP A 93 -9.54 51.12 -3.00
C ASP A 93 -9.88 49.73 -2.45
N TRP A 94 -9.59 49.52 -1.17
CA TRP A 94 -9.95 48.28 -0.48
C TRP A 94 -11.42 47.96 -0.63
N CYS A 95 -11.72 46.74 -1.05
CA CYS A 95 -13.07 46.31 -1.24
C CYS A 95 -13.31 44.87 -0.80
N ARG A 96 -14.45 44.65 -0.15
CA ARG A 96 -14.93 43.32 0.22
C ARG A 96 -15.78 42.73 -0.89
N ILE A 97 -15.33 41.62 -1.45
CA ILE A 97 -16.09 40.77 -2.38
C ILE A 97 -16.56 39.52 -1.65
N GLY A 98 -17.67 38.92 -2.08
CA GLY A 98 -18.20 37.73 -1.42
C GLY A 98 -19.15 36.90 -2.27
N ILE A 99 -19.30 35.65 -1.86
CA ILE A 99 -20.16 34.66 -2.52
C ILE A 99 -20.98 33.90 -1.46
N PRO A 100 -22.27 33.60 -1.72
CA PRO A 100 -23.03 32.79 -0.80
C PRO A 100 -22.53 31.34 -0.82
N LEU A 101 -22.45 30.73 0.35
CA LEU A 101 -22.12 29.32 0.54
C LEU A 101 -23.33 28.39 0.37
N SER A 102 -24.54 28.95 0.30
CA SER A 102 -25.78 28.16 0.18
C SER A 102 -25.85 27.21 -1.04
N PRO A 103 -25.30 27.53 -2.24
CA PRO A 103 -25.26 26.56 -3.33
C PRO A 103 -24.36 25.36 -2.98
N LEU A 104 -23.21 25.63 -2.36
CA LEU A 104 -22.26 24.59 -1.98
C LEU A 104 -22.82 23.70 -0.87
N ARG A 105 -23.41 24.29 0.18
CA ARG A 105 -24.00 23.52 1.29
C ARG A 105 -25.20 22.67 0.85
N ARG A 106 -25.95 23.10 -0.18
CA ARG A 106 -27.00 22.28 -0.79
C ARG A 106 -26.46 21.03 -1.46
N ASP A 107 -25.29 21.13 -2.09
CA ASP A 107 -24.64 20.02 -2.79
C ASP A 107 -23.94 19.05 -1.82
N THR A 108 -23.48 19.53 -0.66
CA THR A 108 -22.73 18.73 0.35
C THR A 108 -23.55 18.35 1.60
N SER A 109 -24.83 18.71 1.72
CA SER A 109 -25.61 18.70 2.98
C SER A 109 -25.23 19.83 3.95
N ASP A 110 -26.24 20.49 4.54
CA ASP A 110 -26.06 21.64 5.43
C ASP A 110 -25.30 21.31 6.74
N THR A 111 -25.21 20.04 7.10
CA THR A 111 -24.58 19.58 8.35
C THR A 111 -23.09 19.29 8.24
N GLU A 112 -22.52 19.24 7.04
CA GLU A 112 -21.11 18.92 6.86
C GLU A 112 -20.20 20.11 7.20
N GLN A 113 -19.15 19.84 7.97
CA GLN A 113 -18.07 20.79 8.21
C GLN A 113 -17.30 21.04 6.89
N LEU A 114 -16.99 22.31 6.62
CA LEU A 114 -16.21 22.71 5.45
C LEU A 114 -14.86 23.27 5.88
N TRP A 115 -13.83 23.10 5.05
CA TRP A 115 -12.48 23.63 5.29
C TRP A 115 -11.98 24.44 4.11
N LEU A 116 -11.50 25.67 4.36
CA LEU A 116 -10.80 26.48 3.38
C LEU A 116 -9.33 26.05 3.35
N GLU A 117 -8.87 25.51 2.22
CA GLU A 117 -7.52 24.94 2.10
C GLU A 117 -6.62 25.65 1.09
N PHE A 118 -7.21 26.37 0.13
CA PHE A 118 -6.42 27.10 -0.87
C PHE A 118 -7.15 28.34 -1.38
N ILE A 119 -6.36 29.37 -1.66
CA ILE A 119 -6.80 30.64 -2.25
C ILE A 119 -5.91 30.94 -3.43
N GLY A 120 -6.52 31.25 -4.58
CA GLY A 120 -5.76 31.58 -5.76
C GLY A 120 -6.55 32.34 -6.81
N ILE A 121 -5.90 32.51 -7.95
CA ILE A 121 -6.45 33.16 -9.12
C ILE A 121 -6.72 32.10 -10.19
N SER A 122 -7.92 32.16 -10.76
CA SER A 122 -8.28 31.38 -11.94
C SER A 122 -8.41 32.25 -13.18
N ARG A 123 -8.16 31.65 -14.35
CA ARG A 123 -8.54 32.24 -15.64
C ARG A 123 -10.01 31.94 -15.89
N ARG A 124 -10.83 32.97 -16.13
CA ARG A 124 -12.20 32.75 -16.63
C ARG A 124 -12.18 32.29 -18.09
N PRO A 125 -13.09 31.39 -18.50
CA PRO A 125 -13.30 31.07 -19.91
C PRO A 125 -14.02 32.24 -20.59
N ILE A 126 -13.27 33.29 -20.89
CA ILE A 126 -13.72 34.35 -21.80
C ILE A 126 -13.14 33.99 -23.16
N GLU A 127 -14.05 33.76 -24.13
CA GLU A 127 -13.77 33.18 -25.45
C GLU A 127 -12.80 34.00 -26.32
N ASN A 128 -12.45 35.23 -25.91
CA ASN A 128 -11.51 36.12 -26.62
C ASN A 128 -10.67 37.02 -25.67
N ALA A 129 -10.31 36.55 -24.47
CA ALA A 129 -9.47 37.35 -23.57
C ALA A 129 -7.99 37.36 -24.00
N PRO A 130 -7.27 38.50 -23.86
CA PRO A 130 -5.84 38.60 -24.13
C PRO A 130 -5.01 37.58 -23.33
N GLN A 131 -3.80 37.29 -23.81
CA GLN A 131 -2.89 36.31 -23.21
C GLN A 131 -2.74 36.52 -21.69
N PRO A 132 -2.79 35.46 -20.87
CA PRO A 132 -2.85 35.66 -19.44
C PRO A 132 -1.56 36.29 -18.90
N THR A 133 -1.66 37.49 -18.36
CA THR A 133 -0.52 38.23 -17.81
C THR A 133 -0.33 37.93 -16.32
N THR A 134 0.93 37.99 -15.88
CA THR A 134 1.29 38.01 -14.46
C THR A 134 0.62 39.18 -13.75
N GLY A 135 0.47 39.05 -12.43
CA GLY A 135 -0.18 40.08 -11.65
C GLY A 135 -0.03 39.89 -10.15
N SER A 136 -0.59 40.85 -9.43
CA SER A 136 -0.62 40.90 -7.99
C SER A 136 -1.95 41.47 -7.49
N VAL A 137 -2.36 40.99 -6.31
CA VAL A 137 -3.53 41.48 -5.58
C VAL A 137 -3.16 41.55 -4.11
N ARG A 138 -3.49 42.67 -3.47
CA ARG A 138 -3.38 42.76 -2.01
C ARG A 138 -4.64 42.16 -1.41
N ILE A 139 -4.47 41.35 -0.38
CA ILE A 139 -5.56 40.69 0.35
C ILE A 139 -5.32 40.98 1.82
N LYS A 140 -6.28 41.63 2.47
CA LYS A 140 -6.19 41.96 3.89
C LYS A 140 -6.68 40.83 4.76
N ASP A 141 -7.84 40.26 4.42
CA ASP A 141 -8.42 39.15 5.15
C ASP A 141 -9.29 38.27 4.27
N ILE A 142 -9.51 37.06 4.76
CA ILE A 142 -10.60 36.18 4.37
C ILE A 142 -11.47 35.97 5.60
N SER A 143 -12.76 36.25 5.43
CA SER A 143 -13.73 36.22 6.52
C SER A 143 -15.02 35.58 6.05
N THR A 144 -15.70 34.88 6.94
CA THR A 144 -17.07 34.44 6.72
C THR A 144 -18.06 35.46 7.27
N ALA A 145 -19.29 35.45 6.77
CA ALA A 145 -20.38 36.21 7.36
C ALA A 145 -21.61 35.33 7.59
N ASN A 146 -22.25 35.53 8.74
CA ASN A 146 -23.53 34.90 9.08
C ASN A 146 -24.72 35.65 8.46
N ALA A 147 -25.94 35.18 8.71
CA ALA A 147 -27.19 35.80 8.24
C ALA A 147 -27.38 37.25 8.70
N ALA A 148 -26.81 37.61 9.86
CA ALA A 148 -26.86 38.96 10.40
C ALA A 148 -25.82 39.91 9.79
N GLY A 149 -24.91 39.39 8.95
CA GLY A 149 -23.81 40.16 8.36
C GLY A 149 -22.62 40.35 9.30
N GLU A 150 -22.57 39.64 10.43
CA GLU A 150 -21.43 39.65 11.34
C GLU A 150 -20.27 38.87 10.73
N LEU A 151 -19.09 39.50 10.68
CA LEU A 151 -17.89 38.91 10.07
C LEU A 151 -17.10 38.10 11.09
N SER A 152 -16.81 36.85 10.76
CA SER A 152 -15.86 36.01 11.48
C SER A 152 -14.57 35.86 10.65
N LEU A 153 -13.44 36.25 11.23
CA LEU A 153 -12.13 36.15 10.58
C LEU A 153 -11.71 34.68 10.45
N LEU A 154 -11.36 34.24 9.23
CA LEU A 154 -10.70 32.95 9.02
C LEU A 154 -9.17 33.12 9.03
N THR A 155 -8.68 34.11 8.30
CA THR A 155 -7.24 34.44 8.27
C THR A 155 -7.04 35.88 7.83
N ASP A 156 -6.15 36.58 8.53
CA ASP A 156 -5.63 37.91 8.19
C ASP A 156 -4.23 37.84 7.57
N PHE A 157 -3.73 36.61 7.33
CA PHE A 157 -2.39 36.35 6.84
C PHE A 157 -1.27 36.87 7.77
N GLY A 158 -1.58 37.14 9.04
CA GLY A 158 -0.62 37.62 10.03
C GLY A 158 0.41 36.57 10.44
N ASP A 159 0.06 35.29 10.33
CA ASP A 159 0.94 34.15 10.59
C ASP A 159 1.91 33.83 9.43
N ILE A 160 1.94 34.64 8.35
CA ILE A 160 2.88 34.47 7.20
C ILE A 160 4.29 34.99 7.55
N VAL A 161 4.78 34.70 8.74
CA VAL A 161 6.18 34.97 9.11
C VAL A 161 7.04 33.77 8.72
N ASN A 162 7.78 33.92 7.61
CA ASN A 162 8.89 33.07 7.19
C ASN A 162 8.56 31.59 6.84
N ARG A 163 7.29 31.25 6.61
CA ARG A 163 6.86 29.90 6.21
C ARG A 163 6.20 29.94 4.84
N ARG A 164 6.85 29.30 3.86
CA ARG A 164 6.37 29.20 2.47
C ARG A 164 5.15 28.28 2.44
N THR A 165 3.95 28.83 2.24
CA THR A 165 2.68 28.08 2.19
C THR A 165 2.39 27.46 0.82
N THR A 166 3.35 27.51 -0.09
CA THR A 166 3.39 26.71 -1.32
C THR A 166 4.78 26.15 -1.55
N ALA A 167 4.87 24.82 -1.60
CA ALA A 167 5.93 24.19 -2.37
C ALA A 167 5.79 24.65 -3.84
N ALA A 168 6.78 25.38 -4.35
CA ALA A 168 6.87 25.65 -5.78
C ALA A 168 6.87 24.31 -6.53
N GLY A 169 5.82 24.07 -7.33
CA GLY A 169 5.82 22.96 -8.29
C GLY A 169 6.96 23.18 -9.30
N PHE A 170 7.72 22.13 -9.60
CA PHE A 170 8.80 22.21 -10.58
C PHE A 170 8.28 22.73 -11.92
N GLY A 171 8.85 23.84 -12.36
CA GLY A 171 8.59 24.47 -13.66
C GLY A 171 7.76 25.76 -13.61
N ASP A 172 7.29 26.19 -12.44
CA ASP A 172 6.56 27.44 -12.30
C ASP A 172 7.18 28.32 -11.21
N LEU A 173 7.46 29.58 -11.52
CA LEU A 173 7.83 30.58 -10.52
C LEU A 173 6.66 30.89 -9.55
N GLY A 174 5.50 30.27 -9.78
CA GLY A 174 4.46 30.01 -8.79
C GLY A 174 3.69 31.23 -8.34
N ALA A 175 2.60 30.99 -7.61
CA ALA A 175 1.97 32.04 -6.83
C ALA A 175 2.57 32.05 -5.42
N ARG A 176 2.80 33.25 -4.89
CA ARG A 176 3.33 33.47 -3.53
C ARG A 176 2.48 34.51 -2.82
N ILE A 177 2.33 34.35 -1.52
CA ILE A 177 1.78 35.36 -0.63
C ILE A 177 2.92 35.84 0.27
N ASP A 178 3.25 37.12 0.16
CA ASP A 178 4.24 37.79 0.98
C ASP A 178 3.51 38.77 1.94
N PRO A 179 3.96 38.93 3.20
CA PRO A 179 3.38 39.93 4.10
C PRO A 179 3.55 41.32 3.49
N PHE A 180 2.50 42.14 3.55
CA PHE A 180 2.52 43.48 2.94
C PHE A 180 3.34 44.48 3.77
N SER A 181 3.42 44.27 5.09
CA SER A 181 4.13 45.12 6.05
C SER A 181 4.73 44.26 7.17
N GLU A 182 5.66 44.83 7.95
CA GLU A 182 6.11 44.22 9.21
C GLU A 182 4.99 44.15 10.27
N THR A 183 3.93 44.96 10.10
CA THR A 183 2.68 44.88 10.86
C THR A 183 1.71 43.87 10.23
N PRO A 184 1.38 42.76 10.93
CA PRO A 184 0.47 41.72 10.44
C PRO A 184 -0.89 42.23 9.95
N SER A 185 -1.37 43.34 10.52
CA SER A 185 -2.68 43.94 10.23
C SER A 185 -2.82 44.57 8.85
N ASP A 186 -1.73 44.76 8.11
CA ASP A 186 -1.77 45.44 6.80
C ASP A 186 -2.01 44.48 5.63
N GLY A 187 -2.15 43.17 5.91
CA GLY A 187 -2.50 42.14 4.95
C GLY A 187 -1.30 41.55 4.22
N ALA A 188 -1.57 40.93 3.09
CA ALA A 188 -0.59 40.22 2.29
C ALA A 188 -0.74 40.49 0.78
N VAL A 189 0.34 40.28 0.03
CA VAL A 189 0.38 40.44 -1.42
C VAL A 189 0.46 39.07 -2.07
N LEU A 190 -0.61 38.67 -2.74
CA LEU A 190 -0.64 37.49 -3.60
C LEU A 190 -0.12 37.87 -4.98
N THR A 191 1.01 37.33 -5.39
CA THR A 191 1.54 37.45 -6.76
C THR A 191 1.44 36.12 -7.48
N TRP A 192 1.21 36.12 -8.80
CA TRP A 192 1.08 34.89 -9.58
C TRP A 192 1.73 34.97 -10.96
N SER A 193 2.20 33.81 -11.41
CA SER A 193 2.58 33.55 -12.80
C SER A 193 1.36 33.26 -13.68
N GLN A 194 1.54 33.28 -15.00
CA GLN A 194 0.49 33.07 -16.00
C GLN A 194 -0.31 31.76 -15.77
N PRO A 195 -1.61 31.81 -15.40
CA PRO A 195 -2.43 30.60 -15.20
C PRO A 195 -2.77 29.92 -16.53
N ARG A 196 -2.70 28.59 -16.56
CA ARG A 196 -3.21 27.76 -17.66
C ARG A 196 -4.72 27.52 -17.48
N TYR A 197 -5.43 27.23 -18.56
CA TYR A 197 -6.82 26.76 -18.45
C TYR A 197 -6.90 25.52 -17.57
N GLY A 198 -7.86 25.50 -16.65
CA GLY A 198 -8.04 24.40 -15.70
C GLY A 198 -7.12 24.43 -14.47
N GLN A 199 -6.12 25.32 -14.44
CA GLN A 199 -5.17 25.44 -13.34
C GLN A 199 -5.41 26.72 -12.54
N LEU A 200 -5.31 26.60 -11.22
CA LEU A 200 -5.33 27.69 -10.27
C LEU A 200 -3.90 28.11 -9.91
N LYS A 201 -3.68 29.41 -9.72
CA LYS A 201 -2.41 29.95 -9.23
C LYS A 201 -2.66 30.63 -7.90
N GLY A 202 -2.20 30.02 -6.82
CA GLY A 202 -2.50 30.49 -5.47
C GLY A 202 -1.67 29.80 -4.43
N VAL A 203 -2.07 29.96 -3.17
CA VAL A 203 -1.41 29.35 -2.02
C VAL A 203 -2.34 28.50 -1.18
N ARG A 204 -1.74 27.52 -0.51
CA ARG A 204 -2.44 26.75 0.52
C ARG A 204 -2.60 27.61 1.77
N VAL A 205 -3.65 27.35 2.52
CA VAL A 205 -3.94 28.05 3.77
C VAL A 205 -4.32 27.05 4.85
N GLY A 206 -3.94 27.34 6.09
CA GLY A 206 -4.27 26.53 7.28
C GLY A 206 -3.35 25.34 7.56
N THR A 207 -2.62 24.80 6.56
CA THR A 207 -1.74 23.63 6.76
C THR A 207 -0.28 24.02 7.01
N SER A 208 0.35 23.45 8.05
CA SER A 208 1.74 23.74 8.40
C SER A 208 2.80 22.75 7.89
N ASP A 209 2.39 21.54 7.50
CA ASP A 209 3.28 20.47 7.05
C ASP A 209 2.90 19.96 5.63
N ASP A 210 3.83 20.09 4.69
CA ASP A 210 3.69 19.65 3.30
C ASP A 210 4.36 18.28 3.05
N VAL A 211 4.76 17.58 4.12
CA VAL A 211 5.41 16.27 4.04
C VAL A 211 4.37 15.15 3.96
N LEU A 212 4.42 14.40 2.85
CA LEU A 212 3.62 13.19 2.67
C LEU A 212 4.31 12.01 3.35
N ARG A 213 3.73 11.50 4.43
CA ARG A 213 4.21 10.29 5.10
C ARG A 213 3.84 9.06 4.29
N VAL A 214 4.78 8.15 4.06
CA VAL A 214 4.56 6.97 3.24
C VAL A 214 5.24 5.71 3.80
N ILE A 215 4.68 4.56 3.44
CA ILE A 215 5.39 3.28 3.51
C ILE A 215 5.98 3.03 2.13
N GLY A 216 7.31 2.99 2.05
CA GLY A 216 8.02 2.72 0.81
C GLY A 216 8.26 1.23 0.60
N SER A 217 8.45 0.83 -0.65
CA SER A 217 9.02 -0.50 -0.91
C SER A 217 10.49 -0.57 -0.45
N ASN A 218 10.98 -1.76 -0.09
CA ASN A 218 12.39 -1.98 0.26
C ASN A 218 13.37 -1.65 -0.88
N TRP A 219 12.87 -1.39 -2.10
CA TRP A 219 13.66 -0.84 -3.20
C TRP A 219 14.31 0.50 -2.83
N PHE A 220 13.54 1.42 -2.20
CA PHE A 220 14.04 2.73 -1.77
C PHE A 220 15.19 2.61 -0.76
N LYS A 221 15.10 1.63 0.13
CA LYS A 221 16.16 1.35 1.10
C LYS A 221 17.43 0.79 0.45
N LYS A 222 17.30 -0.04 -0.59
CA LYS A 222 18.45 -0.69 -1.25
C LYS A 222 19.14 0.21 -2.27
N GLU A 223 18.36 0.92 -3.09
CA GLU A 223 18.88 1.69 -4.22
C GLU A 223 19.25 3.13 -3.85
N LEU A 224 18.49 3.73 -2.92
CA LEU A 224 18.69 5.12 -2.49
C LEU A 224 19.25 5.22 -1.07
N GLU A 225 19.57 4.09 -0.43
CA GLU A 225 20.12 4.00 0.94
C GLU A 225 19.28 4.75 1.99
N LEU A 226 17.97 4.84 1.77
CA LEU A 226 17.06 5.58 2.66
C LEU A 226 16.70 4.77 3.91
N GLU A 227 16.66 5.46 5.05
CA GLU A 227 16.24 4.95 6.35
C GLU A 227 14.87 5.50 6.78
N VAL A 228 14.34 4.94 7.87
CA VAL A 228 13.05 5.39 8.43
C VAL A 228 13.26 6.77 9.05
N GLY A 229 12.42 7.73 8.65
CA GLY A 229 12.51 9.14 9.03
C GLY A 229 13.19 10.02 7.97
N ASP A 230 13.80 9.41 6.94
CA ASP A 230 14.38 10.19 5.85
C ASP A 230 13.29 10.83 4.98
N THR A 231 13.59 12.03 4.51
CA THR A 231 12.73 12.77 3.58
C THR A 231 13.38 12.88 2.21
N THR A 232 12.62 12.63 1.16
CA THR A 232 13.06 12.87 -0.23
C THR A 232 12.00 13.59 -1.03
N ARG A 233 12.37 14.16 -2.17
CA ARG A 233 11.42 14.83 -3.05
C ARG A 233 11.05 13.92 -4.22
N LEU A 234 9.77 13.56 -4.32
CA LEU A 234 9.24 12.70 -5.37
C LEU A 234 8.23 13.44 -6.23
N PHE A 235 8.05 12.93 -7.44
CA PHE A 235 7.02 13.40 -8.34
C PHE A 235 5.78 12.50 -8.28
N LEU A 236 4.66 13.05 -7.83
CA LEU A 236 3.33 12.45 -7.95
C LEU A 236 2.63 13.07 -9.15
N GLY A 237 2.59 12.32 -10.27
CA GLY A 237 2.14 12.86 -11.56
C GLY A 237 3.05 14.00 -12.02
N ASN A 238 2.52 15.22 -12.11
CA ASN A 238 3.29 16.43 -12.45
C ASN A 238 3.65 17.28 -11.22
N ARG A 239 3.42 16.78 -9.99
CA ARG A 239 3.63 17.52 -8.75
C ARG A 239 4.85 17.01 -8.02
N SER A 240 5.70 17.93 -7.60
CA SER A 240 6.80 17.60 -6.72
C SER A 240 6.35 17.74 -5.28
N THR A 241 6.50 16.68 -4.48
CA THR A 241 6.12 16.64 -3.07
C THR A 241 7.28 16.10 -2.25
N THR A 242 7.41 16.59 -1.02
CA THR A 242 8.36 16.05 -0.05
C THR A 242 7.71 14.85 0.63
N VAL A 243 8.41 13.74 0.68
CA VAL A 243 7.91 12.46 1.16
C VAL A 243 8.79 11.98 2.30
N GLU A 244 8.19 11.61 3.43
CA GLU A 244 8.88 11.00 4.59
C GLU A 244 8.59 9.50 4.64
N PHE A 245 9.64 8.69 4.72
CA PHE A 245 9.50 7.24 4.85
C PHE A 245 9.30 6.86 6.32
N VAL A 246 8.08 6.53 6.69
CA VAL A 246 7.76 6.08 8.06
C VAL A 246 8.02 4.58 8.26
N ALA A 247 8.12 3.85 7.16
CA ALA A 247 8.25 2.40 7.17
C ALA A 247 8.62 1.86 5.79
N PHE A 248 9.16 0.64 5.74
CA PHE A 248 9.43 -0.07 4.48
C PHE A 248 8.83 -1.47 4.45
N ALA A 249 8.35 -1.89 3.29
CA ALA A 249 7.76 -3.21 3.06
C ALA A 249 8.32 -3.87 1.78
N ASP A 250 8.41 -5.20 1.77
CA ASP A 250 8.86 -5.95 0.58
C ASP A 250 7.76 -6.06 -0.48
N PHE A 251 6.54 -6.43 -0.07
CA PHE A 251 5.43 -6.76 -0.97
C PHE A 251 4.14 -6.08 -0.55
N PHE A 252 3.36 -5.68 -1.55
CA PHE A 252 1.99 -5.20 -1.38
C PHE A 252 1.06 -5.99 -2.32
N PRO A 253 -0.17 -6.36 -1.92
CA PRO A 253 -1.00 -7.29 -2.68
C PRO A 253 -1.22 -6.96 -4.17
N THR A 254 -1.22 -5.69 -4.56
CA THR A 254 -1.37 -5.22 -5.95
C THR A 254 -0.06 -4.96 -6.68
N PHE A 255 1.07 -5.04 -5.98
CA PHE A 255 2.41 -4.78 -6.53
C PHE A 255 3.28 -6.03 -6.32
N PRO A 256 3.19 -7.01 -7.24
CA PRO A 256 3.81 -8.32 -7.10
C PRO A 256 5.31 -8.33 -7.45
N SER A 257 5.95 -7.18 -7.69
CA SER A 257 7.36 -7.13 -8.06
C SER A 257 8.20 -6.44 -6.99
N ALA A 258 9.23 -7.13 -6.50
CA ALA A 258 10.24 -6.54 -5.62
C ALA A 258 11.08 -5.45 -6.33
N SER A 259 11.15 -5.47 -7.67
CA SER A 259 11.97 -4.53 -8.45
C SER A 259 11.21 -3.27 -8.87
N SER A 260 9.89 -3.23 -8.71
CA SER A 260 9.09 -2.04 -9.00
C SER A 260 8.89 -1.22 -7.72
N PRO A 261 9.39 0.02 -7.65
CA PRO A 261 9.14 0.86 -6.50
C PRO A 261 7.65 1.16 -6.37
N TYR A 262 7.14 1.06 -5.14
CA TYR A 262 5.77 1.47 -4.80
C TYR A 262 5.80 2.25 -3.49
N LEU A 263 4.76 3.06 -3.29
CA LEU A 263 4.51 3.82 -2.08
C LEU A 263 3.08 3.57 -1.63
N VAL A 264 2.88 3.45 -0.31
CA VAL A 264 1.56 3.44 0.31
C VAL A 264 1.42 4.72 1.12
N ALA A 265 0.42 5.52 0.78
CA ALA A 265 0.16 6.84 1.32
C ALA A 265 -1.32 6.98 1.73
N ASP A 266 -1.65 7.98 2.54
CA ASP A 266 -3.05 8.31 2.83
C ASP A 266 -3.71 8.85 1.55
N LEU A 267 -4.84 8.24 1.16
CA LEU A 267 -5.56 8.60 -0.06
C LEU A 267 -5.99 10.07 -0.04
N ARG A 268 -6.43 10.59 1.11
CA ARG A 268 -6.89 11.99 1.24
C ARG A 268 -5.76 12.96 0.98
N GLU A 269 -4.55 12.64 1.46
CA GLU A 269 -3.37 13.48 1.22
C GLU A 269 -2.91 13.46 -0.23
N VAL A 270 -2.94 12.28 -0.87
CA VAL A 270 -2.62 12.17 -2.30
C VAL A 270 -3.65 12.95 -3.13
N GLN A 271 -4.95 12.76 -2.85
CA GLN A 271 -6.03 13.49 -3.52
C GLN A 271 -5.91 15.01 -3.32
N ARG A 272 -5.57 15.45 -2.11
CA ARG A 272 -5.29 16.85 -1.77
C ARG A 272 -4.15 17.40 -2.62
N ILE A 273 -2.99 16.73 -2.66
CA ILE A 273 -1.82 17.14 -3.46
C ILE A 273 -2.15 17.23 -4.95
N MET A 274 -2.94 16.28 -5.48
CA MET A 274 -3.28 16.26 -6.91
C MET A 274 -4.40 17.24 -7.31
N SER A 275 -5.32 17.56 -6.38
CA SER A 275 -6.54 18.33 -6.69
C SER A 275 -6.48 19.80 -6.31
N ILE A 276 -5.60 20.22 -5.40
CA ILE A 276 -5.75 21.52 -4.74
C ILE A 276 -5.65 22.72 -5.69
N ASP A 277 -4.78 22.68 -6.70
CA ASP A 277 -4.56 23.78 -7.64
C ASP A 277 -5.23 23.54 -9.00
N GLN A 278 -6.20 22.62 -9.08
CA GLN A 278 -6.99 22.37 -10.28
C GLN A 278 -8.42 22.88 -10.09
N THR A 279 -9.01 23.43 -11.14
CA THR A 279 -10.41 23.90 -11.10
C THR A 279 -11.40 22.75 -11.01
N ARG A 280 -11.04 21.57 -11.52
CA ARG A 280 -11.77 20.30 -11.40
C ARG A 280 -10.97 19.36 -10.49
N GLY A 281 -11.64 18.60 -9.64
CA GLY A 281 -10.99 17.62 -8.76
C GLY A 281 -10.19 16.58 -9.57
N ALA A 282 -9.14 16.01 -8.98
CA ALA A 282 -8.41 14.92 -9.61
C ALA A 282 -9.22 13.62 -9.53
N ASP A 283 -9.47 12.98 -10.68
CA ASP A 283 -10.00 11.61 -10.75
C ASP A 283 -8.91 10.64 -10.26
N ALA A 284 -8.88 10.40 -8.96
CA ALA A 284 -7.76 9.70 -8.32
C ALA A 284 -8.07 8.26 -7.90
N THR A 285 -9.34 7.90 -7.72
CA THR A 285 -9.70 6.57 -7.22
C THR A 285 -10.00 5.63 -8.39
N ASN A 286 -9.06 4.77 -8.70
CA ASN A 286 -9.20 3.74 -9.74
C ASN A 286 -9.91 2.48 -9.22
N GLU A 287 -9.74 2.16 -7.93
CA GLU A 287 -10.22 0.91 -7.32
C GLU A 287 -10.75 1.14 -5.91
N LEU A 288 -11.80 0.41 -5.54
CA LEU A 288 -12.38 0.39 -4.19
C LEU A 288 -12.30 -1.03 -3.61
N TRP A 289 -11.70 -1.15 -2.44
CA TRP A 289 -11.51 -2.42 -1.75
C TRP A 289 -12.52 -2.53 -0.61
N ILE A 290 -13.43 -3.49 -0.69
CA ILE A 290 -14.49 -3.69 0.30
C ILE A 290 -14.28 -5.04 1.00
N SER A 291 -14.28 -5.02 2.34
CA SER A 291 -14.25 -6.24 3.15
C SER A 291 -15.63 -6.50 3.72
N ALA A 292 -16.21 -7.67 3.41
CA ALA A 292 -17.51 -8.12 3.91
C ALA A 292 -17.37 -9.56 4.45
N PRO A 293 -16.74 -9.74 5.63
CA PRO A 293 -16.38 -11.07 6.14
C PRO A 293 -17.57 -11.97 6.47
N GLU A 294 -18.75 -11.39 6.74
CA GLU A 294 -19.96 -12.12 7.12
C GLU A 294 -20.98 -12.26 5.97
N ALA A 295 -20.72 -11.62 4.82
CA ALA A 295 -21.63 -11.66 3.68
C ALA A 295 -21.56 -13.03 2.98
N LYS A 296 -22.71 -13.58 2.59
CA LYS A 296 -22.73 -14.76 1.72
C LYS A 296 -22.46 -14.33 0.29
N ILE A 297 -21.89 -15.23 -0.50
CA ILE A 297 -21.56 -14.97 -1.92
C ILE A 297 -22.82 -14.58 -2.71
N ASP A 298 -23.97 -15.16 -2.39
CA ASP A 298 -25.25 -14.86 -3.05
C ASP A 298 -25.73 -13.42 -2.78
N ASP A 299 -25.44 -12.87 -1.58
CA ASP A 299 -25.80 -11.50 -1.21
C ASP A 299 -24.91 -10.45 -1.92
N LEU A 300 -23.81 -10.87 -2.55
CA LEU A 300 -22.90 -9.98 -3.28
C LEU A 300 -23.37 -9.69 -4.71
N ALA A 301 -24.26 -10.51 -5.28
CA ALA A 301 -24.87 -10.24 -6.58
C ALA A 301 -25.78 -9.00 -6.53
N ASP A 302 -26.47 -8.79 -5.41
CA ASP A 302 -27.29 -7.61 -5.15
C ASP A 302 -26.46 -6.30 -5.13
N ILE A 303 -25.15 -6.39 -4.81
CA ILE A 303 -24.23 -5.26 -4.85
C ILE A 303 -23.92 -4.85 -6.30
N GLU A 304 -23.81 -5.81 -7.22
CA GLU A 304 -23.58 -5.52 -8.65
C GLU A 304 -24.76 -4.75 -9.25
N ASP A 305 -25.98 -5.15 -8.88
CA ASP A 305 -27.20 -4.45 -9.27
C ASP A 305 -27.21 -3.02 -8.73
N LEU A 306 -26.87 -2.80 -7.45
CA LEU A 306 -26.77 -1.47 -6.83
C LEU A 306 -25.84 -0.50 -7.57
N PHE A 307 -24.70 -0.99 -8.08
CA PHE A 307 -23.77 -0.14 -8.85
C PHE A 307 -24.30 0.21 -10.24
N SER A 308 -25.07 -0.69 -10.86
CA SER A 308 -25.70 -0.44 -12.16
C SER A 308 -26.80 0.64 -12.10
N PHE A 309 -27.54 0.74 -10.99
CA PHE A 309 -28.64 1.70 -10.82
C PHE A 309 -28.19 3.16 -10.74
N ASN A 310 -26.98 3.43 -10.24
CA ASN A 310 -26.49 4.80 -9.99
C ASN A 310 -25.66 5.39 -11.14
N ASN A 311 -25.64 4.74 -12.31
CA ASN A 311 -24.85 5.18 -13.47
C ASN A 311 -23.34 5.31 -13.13
N LEU A 312 -22.89 4.62 -12.08
CA LEU A 312 -21.49 4.56 -11.71
C LEU A 312 -20.80 3.65 -12.72
N SER A 313 -19.80 4.15 -13.42
CA SER A 313 -18.92 3.34 -14.28
C SER A 313 -17.95 2.50 -13.43
N ALA A 314 -18.43 1.95 -12.32
CA ALA A 314 -17.68 1.05 -11.45
C ALA A 314 -17.99 -0.37 -11.91
N ARG A 315 -16.96 -1.08 -12.37
CA ARG A 315 -17.08 -2.50 -12.68
C ARG A 315 -16.60 -3.28 -11.46
N LEU A 316 -17.46 -4.12 -10.89
CA LEU A 316 -17.03 -5.09 -9.89
C LEU A 316 -16.03 -6.04 -10.58
N MET A 317 -14.74 -5.89 -10.27
CA MET A 317 -13.69 -6.61 -10.99
C MET A 317 -13.42 -7.99 -10.39
N GLN A 318 -13.42 -8.15 -9.06
CA GLN A 318 -12.92 -9.36 -8.42
C GLN A 318 -13.57 -9.63 -7.06
N HIS A 319 -13.97 -10.89 -6.83
CA HIS A 319 -14.28 -11.42 -5.50
C HIS A 319 -13.09 -12.24 -5.01
N ALA A 320 -12.32 -11.73 -4.05
CA ALA A 320 -11.22 -12.50 -3.47
C ALA A 320 -11.70 -13.85 -2.87
N GLY A 321 -12.93 -13.90 -2.34
CA GLY A 321 -13.52 -15.12 -1.78
C GLY A 321 -13.85 -16.20 -2.81
N SER A 322 -14.33 -15.83 -4.01
CA SER A 322 -14.63 -16.80 -5.06
C SER A 322 -13.35 -17.33 -5.69
N GLU A 323 -12.29 -16.52 -5.81
CA GLU A 323 -10.98 -16.97 -6.30
C GLU A 323 -10.18 -17.77 -5.25
N ILE A 324 -10.33 -17.51 -3.95
CA ILE A 324 -9.77 -18.42 -2.92
C ILE A 324 -10.51 -19.76 -2.95
N THR A 325 -11.84 -19.74 -3.14
CA THR A 325 -12.64 -20.97 -3.25
C THR A 325 -12.35 -21.70 -4.55
N ARG A 326 -12.16 -20.96 -5.66
CA ARG A 326 -11.74 -21.49 -6.96
C ARG A 326 -10.31 -21.99 -6.94
N SER A 327 -9.40 -21.33 -6.25
CA SER A 327 -8.03 -21.79 -5.99
C SER A 327 -8.03 -23.03 -5.09
N ARG A 328 -8.93 -23.13 -4.11
CA ARG A 328 -9.16 -24.35 -3.32
C ARG A 328 -9.86 -25.46 -4.11
N SER A 329 -10.70 -25.14 -5.09
CA SER A 329 -11.37 -26.14 -5.94
C SER A 329 -10.53 -26.54 -7.16
N ASP A 330 -9.67 -25.65 -7.67
CA ASP A 330 -8.55 -25.99 -8.55
C ASP A 330 -7.48 -26.73 -7.75
N ALA A 331 -7.46 -26.59 -6.42
CA ALA A 331 -6.76 -27.56 -5.59
C ALA A 331 -7.37 -28.97 -5.64
N LEU A 332 -8.46 -29.22 -6.38
CA LEU A 332 -8.88 -30.56 -6.78
C LEU A 332 -8.03 -31.09 -7.97
N THR A 333 -7.51 -30.21 -8.84
CA THR A 333 -6.35 -30.56 -9.69
C THR A 333 -5.05 -30.66 -8.87
N ALA A 334 -4.89 -29.88 -7.79
CA ALA A 334 -3.82 -30.10 -6.81
C ALA A 334 -4.03 -31.35 -5.93
N ALA A 335 -5.25 -31.88 -5.78
CA ALA A 335 -5.53 -33.17 -5.17
C ALA A 335 -5.06 -34.30 -6.10
N GLY A 336 -5.11 -34.05 -7.42
CA GLY A 336 -4.37 -34.85 -8.41
C GLY A 336 -2.87 -34.86 -8.12
N TRP A 337 -2.23 -33.69 -8.00
CA TRP A 337 -0.78 -33.59 -7.71
C TRP A 337 -0.38 -34.18 -6.35
N ASN A 338 -1.11 -33.89 -5.28
CA ASN A 338 -0.90 -34.50 -3.96
C ASN A 338 -1.13 -36.02 -4.00
N GLY A 339 -2.08 -36.49 -4.81
CA GLY A 339 -2.28 -37.90 -5.12
C GLY A 339 -1.06 -38.50 -5.80
N TYR A 340 -0.57 -37.91 -6.89
CA TYR A 340 0.63 -38.37 -7.61
C TYR A 340 1.90 -38.33 -6.75
N LEU A 341 2.10 -37.26 -5.98
CA LEU A 341 3.20 -37.13 -5.01
C LEU A 341 3.09 -38.19 -3.92
N GLY A 342 1.88 -38.47 -3.42
CA GLY A 342 1.61 -39.54 -2.47
C GLY A 342 1.91 -40.93 -3.05
N PHE A 343 1.51 -41.20 -4.28
CA PHE A 343 1.83 -42.46 -4.98
C PHE A 343 3.33 -42.61 -5.25
N GLY A 344 3.99 -41.56 -5.72
CA GLY A 344 5.44 -41.55 -5.93
C GLY A 344 6.19 -41.78 -4.62
N PHE A 345 5.76 -41.11 -3.55
CA PHE A 345 6.28 -41.32 -2.20
C PHE A 345 6.10 -42.77 -1.73
N ALA A 346 4.90 -43.35 -1.90
CA ALA A 346 4.63 -44.73 -1.53
C ALA A 346 5.49 -45.73 -2.33
N ALA A 347 5.66 -45.50 -3.63
CA ALA A 347 6.49 -46.35 -4.50
C ALA A 347 7.97 -46.31 -4.08
N VAL A 348 8.55 -45.11 -3.93
CA VAL A 348 9.95 -44.94 -3.50
C VAL A 348 10.18 -45.48 -2.10
N THR A 349 9.22 -45.28 -1.20
CA THR A 349 9.26 -45.82 0.17
C THR A 349 9.25 -47.34 0.15
N THR A 350 8.40 -47.96 -0.67
CA THR A 350 8.35 -49.42 -0.82
C THR A 350 9.68 -49.98 -1.33
N VAL A 351 10.26 -49.34 -2.35
CA VAL A 351 11.59 -49.73 -2.88
C VAL A 351 12.67 -49.58 -1.81
N SER A 352 12.61 -48.52 -0.99
CA SER A 352 13.57 -48.30 0.10
C SER A 352 13.44 -49.35 1.21
N ILE A 353 12.22 -49.73 1.58
CA ILE A 353 11.98 -50.84 2.53
C ILE A 353 12.57 -52.15 1.98
N LEU A 354 12.33 -52.47 0.71
CA LEU A 354 12.89 -53.66 0.06
C LEU A 354 14.43 -53.62 0.04
N ALA A 355 15.03 -52.47 -0.29
CA ALA A 355 16.47 -52.29 -0.26
C ALA A 355 17.03 -52.51 1.15
N PHE A 356 16.34 -52.02 2.19
CA PHE A 356 16.72 -52.23 3.59
C PHE A 356 16.66 -53.71 4.00
N ILE A 357 15.62 -54.43 3.56
CA ILE A 357 15.49 -55.87 3.82
C ILE A 357 16.60 -56.66 3.11
N VAL A 358 16.86 -56.36 1.83
CA VAL A 358 17.90 -57.05 1.04
C VAL A 358 19.29 -56.81 1.61
N THR A 359 19.62 -55.56 1.95
CA THR A 359 20.92 -55.21 2.55
C THR A 359 21.09 -55.79 3.95
N GLY A 360 20.03 -55.80 4.76
CA GLY A 360 20.02 -56.51 6.04
C GLY A 360 20.28 -58.02 5.87
N TRP A 361 19.65 -58.64 4.87
CA TRP A 361 19.85 -60.07 4.58
C TRP A 361 21.27 -60.40 4.09
N THR A 362 21.83 -59.61 3.18
CA THR A 362 23.19 -59.83 2.66
C THR A 362 24.25 -59.61 3.73
N THR A 363 24.13 -58.54 4.52
CA THR A 363 25.06 -58.22 5.62
C THR A 363 25.09 -59.35 6.65
N TYR A 364 23.92 -59.86 7.02
CA TYR A 364 23.82 -61.02 7.91
C TYR A 364 24.50 -62.28 7.32
N ARG A 365 24.23 -62.60 6.05
CA ARG A 365 24.79 -63.80 5.40
C ARG A 365 26.32 -63.77 5.35
N LEU A 366 26.89 -62.59 5.11
CA LEU A 366 28.34 -62.38 5.07
C LEU A 366 28.98 -62.52 6.46
N ARG A 367 28.31 -62.03 7.51
CA ARG A 367 28.83 -62.01 8.89
C ARG A 367 28.41 -63.20 9.75
N ARG A 368 27.73 -64.19 9.17
CA ARG A 368 27.25 -65.39 9.91
C ARG A 368 28.37 -66.14 10.66
N LEU A 369 29.58 -66.15 10.11
CA LEU A 369 30.74 -66.81 10.72
C LEU A 369 31.27 -66.02 11.91
N GLU A 370 31.38 -64.70 11.78
CA GLU A 370 31.77 -63.79 12.86
C GLU A 370 30.80 -63.86 14.04
N LEU A 371 29.49 -63.89 13.75
CA LEU A 371 28.45 -64.04 14.77
C LEU A 371 28.48 -65.42 15.45
N ALA A 372 28.80 -66.48 14.71
CA ALA A 372 28.97 -67.82 15.28
C ALA A 372 30.19 -67.90 16.22
N VAL A 373 31.29 -67.22 15.88
CA VAL A 373 32.49 -67.11 16.73
C VAL A 373 32.20 -66.28 17.99
N LEU A 374 31.52 -65.13 17.86
CA LEU A 374 31.13 -64.33 19.02
C LEU A 374 30.20 -65.08 19.98
N LYS A 375 29.29 -65.91 19.42
CA LYS A 375 28.42 -66.77 20.20
C LYS A 375 29.18 -67.88 20.92
N SER A 376 30.22 -68.48 20.31
CA SER A 376 31.05 -69.49 20.99
C SER A 376 31.93 -68.91 22.09
N MET A 377 32.25 -67.62 22.02
CA MET A 377 32.92 -66.86 23.10
C MET A 377 31.98 -66.45 24.25
N GLY A 378 30.70 -66.86 24.22
CA GLY A 378 29.75 -66.63 25.33
C GLY A 378 28.92 -65.35 25.22
N MET A 379 28.92 -64.68 24.06
CA MET A 379 28.09 -63.49 23.86
C MET A 379 26.60 -63.83 24.00
N SER A 380 25.89 -63.08 24.85
CA SER A 380 24.45 -63.28 25.03
C SER A 380 23.67 -62.85 23.79
N MET A 381 22.53 -63.50 23.52
CA MET A 381 21.67 -63.15 22.39
C MET A 381 21.18 -61.69 22.42
N ARG A 382 21.02 -61.12 23.62
CA ARG A 382 20.63 -59.71 23.80
C ARG A 382 21.75 -58.76 23.37
N GLN A 383 23.00 -59.05 23.72
CA GLN A 383 24.15 -58.24 23.28
C GLN A 383 24.33 -58.27 21.77
N MET A 384 24.13 -59.45 21.15
CA MET A 384 24.24 -59.58 19.70
C MET A 384 23.16 -58.79 18.96
N LEU A 385 21.91 -58.85 19.44
CA LEU A 385 20.82 -58.02 18.89
C LEU A 385 21.06 -56.52 19.07
N LEU A 386 21.59 -56.11 20.22
CA LEU A 386 21.86 -54.70 20.50
C LEU A 386 22.97 -54.16 19.58
N MET A 387 24.02 -54.94 19.34
CA MET A 387 25.09 -54.58 18.41
C MET A 387 24.57 -54.40 16.98
N ILE A 388 23.79 -55.37 16.48
CA ILE A 388 23.17 -55.30 15.14
C ILE A 388 22.18 -54.12 15.06
N GLY A 389 21.36 -53.93 16.09
CA GLY A 389 20.42 -52.81 16.15
C GLY A 389 21.14 -51.45 16.12
N LEU A 390 22.25 -51.32 16.83
CA LEU A 390 23.04 -50.09 16.86
C LEU A 390 23.73 -49.81 15.53
N GLU A 391 24.23 -50.85 14.84
CA GLU A 391 24.74 -50.74 13.47
C GLU A 391 23.65 -50.25 12.52
N GLN A 392 22.44 -50.82 12.59
CA GLN A 392 21.32 -50.43 11.72
C GLN A 392 20.85 -48.99 12.01
N ILE A 393 20.80 -48.58 13.27
CA ILE A 393 20.47 -47.19 13.66
C ILE A 393 21.52 -46.23 13.09
N LEU A 394 22.81 -46.58 13.18
CA LEU A 394 23.88 -45.73 12.69
C LEU A 394 23.79 -45.56 11.16
N ILE A 395 23.62 -46.66 10.42
CA ILE A 395 23.43 -46.62 8.96
C ILE A 395 22.19 -45.79 8.60
N ALA A 396 21.04 -46.07 9.24
CA ALA A 396 19.79 -45.35 8.96
C ALA A 396 19.89 -43.86 9.26
N SER A 397 20.57 -43.47 10.35
CA SER A 397 20.77 -42.06 10.69
C SER A 397 21.60 -41.31 9.66
N ILE A 398 22.68 -41.93 9.16
CA ILE A 398 23.52 -41.35 8.11
C ILE A 398 22.74 -41.26 6.80
N SER A 399 22.03 -42.32 6.42
CA SER A 399 21.19 -42.31 5.22
C SER A 399 20.09 -41.25 5.28
N LEU A 400 19.45 -41.07 6.44
CA LEU A 400 18.42 -40.05 6.64
C LEU A 400 19.00 -38.64 6.54
N ALA A 401 20.16 -38.39 7.16
CA ALA A 401 20.82 -37.09 7.10
C ALA A 401 21.21 -36.72 5.66
N ILE A 402 21.81 -37.65 4.92
CA ILE A 402 22.19 -37.44 3.52
C ILE A 402 20.94 -37.26 2.64
N GLY A 403 19.93 -38.12 2.80
CA GLY A 403 18.68 -38.04 2.05
C GLY A 403 17.91 -36.74 2.29
N ALA A 404 17.84 -36.28 3.54
CA ALA A 404 17.23 -35.01 3.90
C ALA A 404 17.99 -33.83 3.30
N GLY A 405 19.33 -33.84 3.36
CA GLY A 405 20.18 -32.80 2.75
C GLY A 405 19.95 -32.69 1.23
N ILE A 406 19.97 -33.83 0.53
CA ILE A 406 19.71 -33.86 -0.93
C ILE A 406 18.28 -33.41 -1.25
N GLY A 407 17.29 -33.86 -0.46
CA GLY A 407 15.89 -33.49 -0.66
C GLY A 407 15.64 -31.98 -0.47
N LEU A 408 16.26 -31.37 0.54
CA LEU A 408 16.18 -29.92 0.78
C LEU A 408 16.90 -29.12 -0.30
N MET A 409 18.04 -29.61 -0.78
CA MET A 409 18.75 -28.96 -1.89
C MET A 409 17.93 -29.02 -3.18
N LEU A 410 17.35 -30.18 -3.49
CA LEU A 410 16.53 -30.36 -4.69
C LEU A 410 15.24 -29.52 -4.61
N SER A 411 14.60 -29.44 -3.45
CA SER A 411 13.41 -28.61 -3.27
C SER A 411 13.72 -27.13 -3.46
N ALA A 412 14.82 -26.63 -2.90
CA ALA A 412 15.24 -25.25 -3.08
C ALA A 412 15.57 -24.90 -4.55
N VAL A 413 16.18 -25.82 -5.28
CA VAL A 413 16.51 -25.62 -6.71
C VAL A 413 15.29 -25.67 -7.60
N LEU A 414 14.32 -26.55 -7.34
CA LEU A 414 13.15 -26.73 -8.19
C LEU A 414 12.02 -25.73 -7.89
N LEU A 415 11.93 -25.21 -6.66
CA LEU A 415 10.84 -24.34 -6.24
C LEU A 415 10.63 -23.13 -7.17
N PRO A 416 11.65 -22.37 -7.61
CA PRO A 416 11.44 -21.22 -8.49
C PRO A 416 10.86 -21.58 -9.87
N TYR A 417 11.11 -22.81 -10.36
CA TYR A 417 10.63 -23.27 -11.66
C TYR A 417 9.16 -23.72 -11.66
N LEU A 418 8.62 -24.08 -10.48
CA LEU A 418 7.20 -24.42 -10.33
C LEU A 418 6.30 -23.18 -10.36
N ALA A 419 6.90 -22.00 -10.20
CA ALA A 419 6.20 -20.74 -10.01
C ALA A 419 5.61 -20.18 -11.32
N GLY A 420 6.23 -20.44 -12.47
CA GLY A 420 5.83 -19.88 -13.77
C GLY A 420 7.02 -19.64 -14.70
N LYS A 421 6.76 -19.01 -15.85
CA LYS A 421 7.76 -18.82 -16.92
C LYS A 421 8.98 -17.99 -16.49
N ASP A 422 8.84 -17.11 -15.50
CA ASP A 422 9.92 -16.30 -14.96
C ASP A 422 9.85 -16.26 -13.43
N ALA A 423 10.81 -16.92 -12.77
CA ALA A 423 10.91 -16.95 -11.31
C ALA A 423 11.07 -15.56 -10.66
N SER A 424 11.46 -14.54 -11.44
CA SER A 424 11.54 -13.14 -11.03
C SER A 424 10.21 -12.38 -11.03
N THR A 425 9.16 -12.95 -11.66
CA THR A 425 7.84 -12.31 -11.75
C THR A 425 6.88 -12.73 -10.64
N LEU A 426 7.19 -13.82 -9.93
CA LEU A 426 6.42 -14.24 -8.77
C LEU A 426 7.01 -13.66 -7.50
N ALA A 427 6.35 -12.62 -6.98
CA ALA A 427 6.53 -12.22 -5.62
C ALA A 427 5.21 -12.27 -4.84
N PRO A 428 5.22 -12.70 -3.57
CA PRO A 428 6.39 -13.04 -2.74
C PRO A 428 7.12 -14.33 -3.18
N PRO A 429 8.43 -14.48 -2.89
CA PRO A 429 9.17 -15.69 -3.23
C PRO A 429 8.55 -16.90 -2.53
N MET A 430 8.43 -18.01 -3.26
CA MET A 430 7.96 -19.26 -2.67
C MET A 430 8.97 -19.74 -1.62
N VAL A 431 8.46 -20.16 -0.46
CA VAL A 431 9.27 -20.69 0.63
C VAL A 431 8.96 -22.18 0.77
N ALA A 432 10.01 -23.01 0.84
CA ALA A 432 9.87 -24.42 1.11
C ALA A 432 9.42 -24.62 2.56
N VAL A 433 8.18 -25.07 2.76
CA VAL A 433 7.65 -25.42 4.07
C VAL A 433 7.61 -26.94 4.21
N VAL A 434 8.30 -27.47 5.22
CA VAL A 434 8.29 -28.90 5.53
C VAL A 434 7.03 -29.24 6.31
N GLY A 435 6.15 -30.06 5.72
CA GLY A 435 4.95 -30.56 6.38
C GLY A 435 5.30 -31.49 7.54
N THR A 436 5.02 -31.07 8.77
CA THR A 436 5.33 -31.83 10.00
C THR A 436 4.66 -33.21 10.03
N GLN A 437 3.43 -33.32 9.52
CA GLN A 437 2.70 -34.58 9.42
C GLN A 437 3.42 -35.59 8.50
N MET A 438 3.85 -35.15 7.31
CA MET A 438 4.51 -36.02 6.34
C MET A 438 5.90 -36.45 6.81
N LEU A 439 6.63 -35.55 7.49
CA LEU A 439 7.88 -35.88 8.18
C LEU A 439 7.65 -36.96 9.26
N GLY A 440 6.58 -36.83 10.05
CA GLY A 440 6.19 -37.83 11.06
C GLY A 440 5.89 -39.19 10.44
N ILE A 441 5.18 -39.24 9.32
CA ILE A 441 4.90 -40.48 8.59
C ILE A 441 6.19 -41.14 8.10
N LEU A 442 7.11 -40.37 7.49
CA LEU A 442 8.38 -40.89 7.00
C LEU A 442 9.24 -41.47 8.13
N LEU A 443 9.38 -40.75 9.25
CA LEU A 443 10.10 -41.24 10.42
C LEU A 443 9.44 -42.51 11.00
N GLY A 444 8.10 -42.56 11.02
CA GLY A 444 7.35 -43.74 11.42
C GLY A 444 7.66 -44.96 10.54
N ILE A 445 7.70 -44.79 9.21
CA ILE A 445 8.00 -45.87 8.27
C ILE A 445 9.44 -46.38 8.47
N VAL A 446 10.42 -45.47 8.59
CA VAL A 446 11.82 -45.84 8.85
C VAL A 446 11.97 -46.60 10.16
N ALA A 447 11.32 -46.13 11.24
CA ALA A 447 11.33 -46.82 12.53
C ALA A 447 10.71 -48.23 12.43
N THR A 448 9.60 -48.35 11.70
CA THR A 448 8.92 -49.64 11.49
C THR A 448 9.79 -50.61 10.70
N ALA A 449 10.47 -50.14 9.65
CA ALA A 449 11.39 -50.94 8.85
C ALA A 449 12.61 -51.41 9.65
N LEU A 450 13.17 -50.55 10.50
CA LEU A 450 14.25 -50.91 11.42
C LEU A 450 13.81 -52.01 12.39
N ILE A 451 12.67 -51.85 13.05
CA ILE A 451 12.12 -52.86 13.97
C ILE A 451 11.84 -54.18 13.23
N ALA A 452 11.27 -54.11 12.02
CA ALA A 452 11.02 -55.29 11.19
C ALA A 452 12.31 -56.03 10.84
N SER A 453 13.38 -55.30 10.50
CA SER A 453 14.68 -55.90 10.18
C SER A 453 15.30 -56.63 11.38
N VAL A 454 15.28 -56.01 12.57
CA VAL A 454 15.86 -56.59 13.79
C VAL A 454 15.03 -57.78 14.26
N THR A 455 13.69 -57.68 14.22
CA THR A 455 12.80 -58.78 14.59
C THR A 455 12.92 -59.96 13.62
N TRP A 456 13.03 -59.70 12.31
CA TRP A 456 13.29 -60.73 11.32
C TRP A 456 14.60 -61.48 11.60
N ILE A 457 15.70 -60.76 11.81
CA ILE A 457 17.00 -61.36 12.17
C ILE A 457 16.88 -62.18 13.46
N PHE A 458 16.16 -61.67 14.46
CA PHE A 458 15.94 -62.40 15.72
C PHE A 458 15.23 -63.74 15.53
N PHE A 459 14.08 -63.74 14.84
CA PHE A 459 13.30 -64.94 14.59
C PHE A 459 14.11 -65.98 13.81
N TRP A 460 14.90 -65.51 12.84
CA TRP A 460 15.68 -66.39 11.98
C TRP A 460 16.92 -66.97 12.67
N VAL A 461 17.60 -66.21 13.53
CA VAL A 461 18.68 -66.75 14.37
C VAL A 461 18.15 -67.80 15.35
N ARG A 462 16.92 -67.63 15.85
CA ARG A 462 16.28 -68.61 16.74
C ARG A 462 15.89 -69.90 16.01
N SER A 463 15.52 -69.84 14.73
CA SER A 463 15.09 -71.02 13.96
C SER A 463 16.24 -71.88 13.44
N GLN A 464 17.47 -71.37 13.40
CA GLN A 464 18.65 -72.14 13.02
C GLN A 464 19.18 -72.95 14.22
N HIS A 465 18.80 -74.22 14.32
CA HIS A 465 19.40 -75.15 15.29
C HIS A 465 20.91 -75.32 15.04
N ALA A 466 21.69 -75.26 16.12
CA ALA A 466 23.16 -75.15 16.14
C ALA A 466 23.94 -76.37 15.57
N THR A 467 23.29 -77.39 15.03
CA THR A 467 23.94 -78.64 14.62
C THR A 467 24.36 -78.70 13.15
N THR A 468 23.89 -77.79 12.29
CA THR A 468 24.14 -77.88 10.83
C THR A 468 25.31 -77.00 10.35
N VAL A 469 25.71 -75.98 11.11
CA VAL A 469 26.71 -75.00 10.66
C VAL A 469 28.15 -75.51 10.80
N ILE A 470 28.43 -76.42 11.75
CA ILE A 470 29.78 -77.00 11.93
C ILE A 470 30.14 -78.00 10.81
N ARG A 471 29.15 -78.60 10.13
CA ARG A 471 29.39 -79.52 9.01
C ARG A 471 29.60 -78.85 7.65
N ALA A 472 29.18 -77.59 7.48
CA ALA A 472 29.38 -76.87 6.22
C ALA A 472 30.81 -76.36 6.02
N GLY A 473 31.62 -76.26 7.09
CA GLY A 473 33.04 -75.90 7.01
C GLY A 473 33.98 -77.08 6.67
N GLY A 474 33.48 -78.32 6.68
CA GLY A 474 34.28 -79.53 6.42
C GLY A 474 34.23 -80.04 4.97
N ALA A 475 33.48 -79.40 4.08
CA ALA A 475 33.28 -79.85 2.69
C ALA A 475 33.79 -78.85 1.64
N GLY A 476 34.76 -78.00 2.02
CA GLY A 476 35.40 -77.04 1.14
C GLY A 476 36.88 -76.88 1.48
N VAL A 477 37.64 -77.95 1.28
CA VAL A 477 39.09 -77.92 1.01
C VAL A 477 39.31 -78.66 -0.30
#